data_AF-A0A2M7AWK9-F1
#
_entry.id   AF-A0A2M7AWK9-F1
#
_cell.length_a   1.000
_cell.length_b   1.000
_cell.length_c   1.000
_cell.angle_alpha   90.00
_cell.angle_beta   90.00
_cell.angle_gamma   90.00
#
_symmetry.space_group_name_H-M   'P 1'
#
loop_
_entity.id
_entity.type
_entity.pdbx_description
1 polymer ?
#
loop_
_entity_poly.entity_id
_entity_poly.type
_entity_poly.pdbx_seq_one_letter_code
_entity_poly.pdbx_strand_id
1 'polypeptide(L)'
;GLNLLKFGADGFDLTKFRSQVLAVSMFAEKKLVVCDDFLTELNQDQQDNLLKFFEEAGLQNSSDTVVIFYESSLPDKKSKLFQFLIKNSQQWQNFELLTGSALESWIKQEVKQQGAEIEPAAVVGLASNIGSDLWRLHQEIAKLSVYVVKDEIIKWQEVDLLVDQRGFDNDIFKTIEALGRQDKKTV
;
A
#
# COMPACT_ATOMS: atom_id res chain seq x y z
N GLY A 1 12.62 -13.75 -17.51
CA GLY A 1 12.98 -13.12 -16.21
C GLY A 1 12.86 -11.62 -16.33
N LEU A 2 12.46 -10.92 -15.26
CA LEU A 2 12.31 -9.45 -15.24
C LEU A 2 13.62 -8.78 -14.80
N ASN A 3 14.05 -7.73 -15.51
CA ASN A 3 15.17 -6.89 -15.07
C ASN A 3 14.62 -5.71 -14.24
N LEU A 4 14.83 -5.74 -12.92
CA LEU A 4 14.35 -4.70 -11.99
C LEU A 4 15.42 -3.61 -11.78
N LEU A 5 15.05 -2.37 -12.08
CA LEU A 5 15.81 -1.18 -11.76
C LEU A 5 15.00 -0.34 -10.77
N LYS A 6 15.61 0.03 -9.64
CA LYS A 6 14.97 0.84 -8.61
C LYS A 6 15.78 2.12 -8.38
N PHE A 7 15.10 3.25 -8.39
CA PHE A 7 15.70 4.56 -8.17
C PHE A 7 14.90 5.32 -7.11
N GLY A 8 15.59 5.87 -6.11
CA GLY A 8 15.02 6.82 -5.16
C GLY A 8 15.46 8.24 -5.51
N ALA A 9 14.74 9.24 -4.98
CA ALA A 9 15.06 10.65 -5.21
C ALA A 9 16.40 11.07 -4.58
N ASP A 10 16.79 10.45 -3.46
CA ASP A 10 18.06 10.71 -2.81
C ASP A 10 19.24 10.34 -3.72
N GLY A 11 20.15 11.29 -3.92
CA GLY A 11 21.28 11.13 -4.84
C GLY A 11 20.90 10.86 -6.29
N PHE A 12 19.68 11.25 -6.73
CA PHE A 12 19.22 10.97 -8.09
C PHE A 12 20.11 11.62 -9.16
N ASP A 13 20.68 10.78 -10.02
CA ASP A 13 21.47 11.17 -11.19
C ASP A 13 20.74 10.78 -12.47
N LEU A 14 20.28 11.79 -13.21
CA LEU A 14 19.57 11.62 -14.46
C LEU A 14 20.42 10.94 -15.56
N THR A 15 21.73 11.18 -15.59
CA THR A 15 22.63 10.56 -16.57
C THR A 15 22.70 9.06 -16.35
N LYS A 16 22.87 8.65 -15.08
CA LYS A 16 22.86 7.25 -14.70
C LYS A 16 21.50 6.61 -15.00
N PHE A 17 20.41 7.27 -14.62
CA PHE A 17 19.05 6.82 -14.91
C PHE A 17 18.84 6.58 -16.42
N ARG A 18 19.14 7.58 -17.25
CA ARG A 18 19.04 7.50 -18.73
C ARG A 18 19.80 6.30 -19.28
N SER A 19 21.05 6.10 -18.86
CA SER A 19 21.88 5.00 -19.36
C SER A 19 21.30 3.62 -19.04
N GLN A 20 20.74 3.43 -17.84
CA GLN A 20 20.21 2.14 -17.42
C GLN A 20 18.82 1.86 -18.00
N VAL A 21 17.96 2.88 -18.08
CA VAL A 21 16.60 2.75 -18.63
C VAL A 21 16.64 2.49 -20.13
N LEU A 22 17.56 3.11 -20.88
CA LEU A 22 17.69 2.89 -22.33
C LEU A 22 18.53 1.67 -22.70
N ALA A 23 19.31 1.09 -21.78
CA ALA A 23 20.14 -0.08 -22.06
C ALA A 23 19.30 -1.25 -22.58
N VAL A 24 19.58 -1.76 -23.78
CA VAL A 24 18.85 -2.90 -24.33
C VAL A 24 19.13 -4.14 -23.50
N SER A 25 18.06 -4.79 -23.05
CA SER A 25 18.16 -6.06 -22.33
C SER A 25 18.26 -7.19 -23.35
N MET A 26 19.42 -7.86 -23.42
CA MET A 26 19.64 -9.00 -24.34
C MET A 26 19.05 -10.32 -23.83
N PHE A 27 18.70 -10.41 -22.54
CA PHE A 27 18.31 -11.67 -21.87
C PHE A 27 17.00 -11.60 -21.08
N ALA A 28 16.52 -10.41 -20.71
CA ALA A 28 15.25 -10.24 -20.01
C ALA A 28 14.17 -9.76 -20.99
N GLU A 29 13.05 -10.49 -21.03
CA GLU A 29 11.89 -10.22 -21.89
C GLU A 29 11.24 -8.87 -21.61
N LYS A 30 11.31 -8.40 -20.35
CA LYS A 30 10.78 -7.09 -19.93
C LYS A 30 11.67 -6.46 -18.85
N LYS A 31 11.82 -5.14 -18.93
CA LYS A 31 12.48 -4.29 -17.93
C LYS A 31 11.43 -3.60 -17.07
N LEU A 32 11.61 -3.65 -15.76
CA LEU A 32 10.78 -2.96 -14.79
C LEU A 32 11.61 -1.86 -14.12
N VAL A 33 11.18 -0.61 -14.27
CA VAL A 33 11.82 0.56 -13.68
C VAL A 33 10.88 1.12 -12.61
N VAL A 34 11.35 1.21 -11.37
CA VAL A 34 10.60 1.77 -10.24
C VAL A 34 11.26 3.07 -9.82
N CYS A 35 10.48 4.15 -9.82
CA CYS A 35 10.84 5.49 -9.39
C CYS A 35 10.13 5.77 -8.05
N ASP A 36 10.89 5.76 -6.95
CA ASP A 36 10.38 5.98 -5.60
C ASP A 36 10.45 7.46 -5.23
N ASP A 37 9.30 8.04 -4.89
CA ASP A 37 9.13 9.40 -4.36
C ASP A 37 9.68 10.50 -5.30
N PHE A 38 9.57 10.29 -6.61
CA PHE A 38 10.11 11.23 -7.60
C PHE A 38 9.27 12.49 -7.76
N LEU A 39 7.96 12.39 -7.54
CA LEU A 39 7.05 13.53 -7.69
C LEU A 39 7.04 14.42 -6.44
N THR A 40 7.36 13.83 -5.28
CA THR A 40 7.41 14.50 -3.98
C THR A 40 8.79 15.03 -3.63
N GLU A 41 9.86 14.26 -3.85
CA GLU A 41 11.19 14.57 -3.29
C GLU A 41 12.18 15.17 -4.32
N LEU A 42 11.98 14.97 -5.63
CA LEU A 42 12.83 15.63 -6.61
C LEU A 42 12.52 17.12 -6.69
N ASN A 43 13.56 17.94 -6.81
CA ASN A 43 13.40 19.37 -7.03
C ASN A 43 12.85 19.68 -8.44
N GLN A 44 12.40 20.92 -8.63
CA GLN A 44 11.75 21.33 -9.88
C GLN A 44 12.63 21.14 -11.12
N ASP A 45 13.93 21.44 -11.04
CA ASP A 45 14.86 21.28 -12.17
C ASP A 45 15.06 19.79 -12.52
N GLN A 46 15.16 18.92 -11.52
CA GLN A 46 15.23 17.47 -11.72
C GLN A 46 13.94 16.94 -12.36
N GLN A 47 12.77 17.38 -11.88
CA GLN A 47 11.48 16.99 -12.46
C GLN A 47 11.34 17.47 -13.92
N ASP A 48 11.73 18.71 -14.23
CA ASP A 48 11.68 19.26 -15.58
C ASP A 48 12.65 18.53 -16.53
N ASN A 49 13.84 18.14 -16.07
CA ASN A 49 14.79 17.36 -16.88
C ASN A 49 14.35 15.89 -17.07
N LEU A 50 13.69 15.32 -16.06
CA LEU A 50 13.11 13.99 -16.15
C LEU A 50 11.91 13.97 -17.10
N LEU A 51 11.05 15.00 -17.07
CA LEU A 51 9.97 15.18 -18.02
C LEU A 51 10.49 15.20 -19.47
N LYS A 52 11.51 16.03 -19.74
CA LYS A 52 12.16 16.07 -21.06
C LYS A 52 12.68 14.69 -21.49
N PHE A 53 13.28 13.94 -20.55
CA PHE A 53 13.71 12.57 -20.85
C PHE A 53 12.55 11.68 -21.30
N PHE A 54 11.41 11.69 -20.61
CA PHE A 54 10.26 10.86 -21.01
C PHE A 54 9.66 11.29 -22.35
N GLU A 55 9.63 12.60 -22.63
CA GLU A 55 9.20 13.13 -23.92
C GLU A 55 10.14 12.70 -25.06
N GLU A 56 11.46 12.73 -24.83
CA GLU A 56 12.50 12.33 -25.81
C GLU A 56 12.57 10.82 -26.02
N ALA A 57 12.48 10.03 -24.94
CA ALA A 57 12.72 8.59 -24.96
C ALA A 57 11.55 7.79 -25.55
N GLY A 58 10.35 8.35 -25.59
CA GLY A 58 9.18 7.68 -26.20
C GLY A 58 8.77 6.38 -25.51
N LEU A 59 9.09 6.21 -24.22
CA LEU A 59 8.88 4.96 -23.46
C LEU A 59 7.42 4.54 -23.38
N GLN A 60 6.47 5.48 -23.54
CA GLN A 60 5.03 5.20 -23.58
C GLN A 60 4.62 4.20 -24.67
N ASN A 61 5.44 4.05 -25.72
CA ASN A 61 5.20 3.13 -26.83
C ASN A 61 6.05 1.84 -26.74
N SER A 62 6.86 1.69 -25.70
CA SER A 62 7.71 0.51 -25.53
C SER A 62 6.89 -0.64 -24.93
N SER A 63 6.88 -1.81 -25.60
CA SER A 63 6.31 -3.04 -25.04
C SER A 63 7.20 -3.71 -23.99
N ASP A 64 8.47 -3.30 -23.95
CA ASP A 64 9.54 -4.05 -23.28
C ASP A 64 9.99 -3.37 -21.99
N THR A 65 9.56 -2.12 -21.75
CA THR A 65 9.88 -1.36 -20.55
C THR A 65 8.60 -0.91 -19.84
N VAL A 66 8.45 -1.34 -18.59
CA VAL A 66 7.40 -0.88 -17.68
C VAL A 66 8.02 0.09 -16.69
N VAL A 67 7.46 1.28 -16.59
CA VAL A 67 7.89 2.31 -15.62
C VAL A 67 6.79 2.49 -14.60
N ILE A 68 7.14 2.38 -13.32
CA ILE A 68 6.26 2.59 -12.18
C ILE A 68 6.78 3.78 -11.38
N PHE A 69 5.90 4.75 -11.16
CA PHE A 69 6.10 5.78 -10.16
C PHE A 69 5.38 5.34 -8.89
N TYR A 70 6.12 5.27 -7.80
CA TYR A 70 5.61 4.91 -6.48
C TYR A 70 5.86 6.08 -5.54
N GLU A 71 4.77 6.70 -5.06
CA GLU A 71 4.84 7.87 -4.18
C GLU A 71 4.23 7.50 -2.83
N SER A 72 5.02 7.65 -1.77
CA SER A 72 4.62 7.41 -0.38
C SER A 72 3.74 8.54 0.17
N SER A 73 3.74 9.69 -0.50
CA SER A 73 2.99 10.90 -0.12
C SER A 73 2.23 11.47 -1.33
N LEU A 74 1.23 12.32 -1.07
CA LEU A 74 0.46 12.95 -2.14
C LEU A 74 1.35 13.93 -2.93
N PRO A 75 1.56 13.72 -4.24
CA PRO A 75 2.36 14.63 -5.05
C PRO A 75 1.62 15.93 -5.38
N ASP A 76 2.35 16.98 -5.73
CA ASP A 76 1.75 18.23 -6.22
C ASP A 76 1.06 18.00 -7.56
N LYS A 77 -0.28 18.04 -7.54
CA LYS A 77 -1.11 17.88 -8.73
C LYS A 77 -0.87 18.97 -9.79
N LYS A 78 -0.22 20.08 -9.44
CA LYS A 78 0.14 21.16 -10.38
C LYS A 78 1.50 20.94 -11.04
N SER A 79 2.31 20.00 -10.56
CA SER A 79 3.60 19.67 -11.19
C SER A 79 3.39 19.26 -12.65
N LYS A 80 4.24 19.77 -13.54
CA LYS A 80 4.22 19.41 -14.96
C LYS A 80 4.46 17.91 -15.15
N LEU A 81 5.37 17.33 -14.36
CA LEU A 81 5.68 15.91 -14.42
C LEU A 81 4.47 15.07 -13.99
N PHE A 82 3.79 15.46 -12.90
CA PHE A 82 2.55 14.80 -12.48
C PHE A 82 1.47 14.83 -13.58
N GLN A 83 1.20 16.01 -14.14
CA GLN A 83 0.20 16.17 -15.20
C GLN A 83 0.55 15.37 -16.46
N PHE A 84 1.84 15.32 -16.81
CA PHE A 84 2.33 14.48 -17.89
C PHE A 84 2.09 12.98 -17.62
N LEU A 85 2.41 12.49 -16.43
CA LEU A 85 2.22 11.08 -16.08
C LEU A 85 0.75 10.68 -16.04
N ILE A 86 -0.13 11.51 -15.46
CA ILE A 86 -1.57 11.23 -15.46
C ILE A 86 -2.13 11.15 -16.87
N LYS A 87 -1.66 12.01 -17.78
CA LYS A 87 -2.11 12.02 -19.18
C LYS A 87 -1.59 10.84 -20.00
N ASN A 88 -0.37 10.37 -19.72
CA ASN A 88 0.33 9.39 -20.57
C ASN A 88 0.48 8.00 -19.94
N SER A 89 0.13 7.82 -18.67
CA SER A 89 0.16 6.52 -18.00
C SER A 89 -0.94 5.60 -18.53
N GLN A 90 -0.64 4.30 -18.56
CA GLN A 90 -1.63 3.28 -18.88
C GLN A 90 -2.63 3.12 -17.73
N GLN A 91 -2.15 3.23 -16.49
CA GLN A 91 -2.94 3.09 -15.27
C GLN A 91 -2.34 3.97 -14.18
N TRP A 92 -3.21 4.45 -13.29
CA TRP A 92 -2.82 5.10 -12.04
C TRP A 92 -3.85 4.75 -10.97
N GLN A 93 -3.40 4.70 -9.72
CA GLN A 93 -4.23 4.40 -8.56
C GLN A 93 -3.77 5.26 -7.39
N ASN A 94 -4.74 5.83 -6.68
CA ASN A 94 -4.49 6.50 -5.40
C ASN A 94 -4.86 5.52 -4.27
N PHE A 95 -3.96 5.34 -3.31
CA PHE A 95 -4.13 4.43 -2.16
C PHE A 95 -4.40 5.24 -0.89
N GLU A 96 -5.56 5.91 -0.86
CA GLU A 96 -5.97 6.65 0.33
C GLU A 96 -6.32 5.71 1.49
N LEU A 97 -6.03 6.14 2.71
CA LEU A 97 -6.45 5.43 3.91
C LEU A 97 -7.99 5.39 3.96
N LEU A 98 -8.54 4.18 3.93
CA LEU A 98 -9.97 3.97 4.01
C LEU A 98 -10.46 4.27 5.43
N THR A 99 -11.44 5.16 5.55
CA THR A 99 -12.02 5.57 6.83
C THR A 99 -13.55 5.60 6.72
N GLY A 100 -14.22 5.53 7.88
CA GLY A 100 -15.68 5.60 7.99
C GLY A 100 -16.39 4.64 7.03
N SER A 101 -17.34 5.16 6.26
CA SER A 101 -18.16 4.35 5.34
C SER A 101 -17.36 3.64 4.24
N ALA A 102 -16.22 4.21 3.81
CA ALA A 102 -15.36 3.58 2.81
C ALA A 102 -14.67 2.33 3.39
N LEU A 103 -14.22 2.41 4.64
CA LEU A 103 -13.65 1.27 5.37
C LEU A 103 -14.70 0.18 5.60
N GLU A 104 -15.90 0.55 6.06
CA GLU A 104 -17.00 -0.40 6.25
C GLU A 104 -17.38 -1.12 4.95
N SER A 105 -17.38 -0.39 3.83
CA SER A 105 -17.65 -0.95 2.51
C SER A 105 -16.58 -1.94 2.09
N TRP A 106 -15.31 -1.60 2.33
CA TRP A 106 -14.19 -2.48 2.07
C TRP A 106 -14.24 -3.75 2.94
N ILE A 107 -14.55 -3.64 4.23
CA ILE A 107 -14.72 -4.80 5.13
C ILE A 107 -15.80 -5.75 4.58
N LYS A 108 -16.95 -5.22 4.17
CA LYS A 108 -18.03 -6.02 3.58
C LYS A 108 -17.59 -6.74 2.29
N GLN A 109 -16.83 -6.06 1.44
CA GLN A 109 -16.29 -6.64 0.21
C GLN A 109 -15.26 -7.73 0.51
N GLU A 110 -14.40 -7.51 1.50
CA GLU A 110 -13.36 -8.44 1.90
C GLU A 110 -13.97 -9.72 2.48
N VAL A 111 -14.95 -9.60 3.40
CA VAL A 111 -15.69 -10.75 3.94
C VAL A 111 -16.33 -11.58 2.83
N LYS A 112 -16.95 -10.91 1.84
CA LYS A 112 -17.55 -11.58 0.69
C LYS A 112 -16.52 -12.31 -0.17
N GLN A 113 -15.32 -11.75 -0.35
CA GLN A 113 -14.23 -12.42 -1.07
C GLN A 113 -13.74 -13.68 -0.36
N GLN A 114 -13.82 -13.71 0.98
CA GLN A 114 -13.53 -14.88 1.79
C GLN A 114 -14.70 -15.89 1.86
N GLY A 115 -15.78 -15.67 1.10
CA GLY A 115 -16.91 -16.59 1.01
C GLY A 115 -17.84 -16.57 2.22
N ALA A 116 -17.81 -15.52 3.04
CA ALA A 116 -18.69 -15.34 4.18
C ALA A 116 -19.61 -14.12 4.00
N GLU A 117 -20.57 -13.99 4.91
CA GLU A 117 -21.42 -12.84 5.13
C GLU A 117 -21.08 -12.21 6.49
N ILE A 118 -21.47 -10.95 6.70
CA ILE A 118 -21.23 -10.22 7.95
C ILE A 118 -22.41 -9.32 8.26
N GLU A 119 -22.83 -9.31 9.53
CA GLU A 119 -23.90 -8.42 9.96
C GLU A 119 -23.41 -6.97 10.15
N PRO A 120 -24.31 -5.96 10.05
CA PRO A 120 -23.90 -4.56 10.18
C PRO A 120 -23.16 -4.21 11.48
N ALA A 121 -23.55 -4.81 12.61
CA ALA A 121 -22.91 -4.56 13.90
C ALA A 121 -21.46 -5.06 13.95
N ALA A 122 -21.18 -6.23 13.36
CA ALA A 122 -19.84 -6.78 13.24
C ALA A 122 -18.93 -5.92 12.34
N VAL A 123 -19.47 -5.34 11.26
CA VAL A 123 -18.71 -4.40 10.40
C VAL A 123 -18.27 -3.17 11.19
N VAL A 124 -19.21 -2.54 11.92
CA VAL A 124 -18.92 -1.38 12.77
C VAL A 124 -17.90 -1.74 13.85
N GLY A 125 -18.03 -2.94 14.42
CA GLY A 125 -17.11 -3.50 15.40
C GLY A 125 -15.67 -3.61 14.88
N LEU A 126 -15.49 -4.26 13.73
CA LEU A 126 -14.19 -4.40 13.08
C LEU A 126 -13.56 -3.04 12.74
N ALA A 127 -14.36 -2.15 12.13
CA ALA A 127 -13.91 -0.80 11.79
C ALA A 127 -13.48 -0.01 13.03
N SER A 128 -14.19 -0.14 14.15
CA SER A 128 -13.90 0.58 15.39
C SER A 128 -12.72 -0.01 16.17
N ASN A 129 -12.57 -1.33 16.15
CA ASN A 129 -11.52 -2.03 16.92
C ASN A 129 -10.16 -1.98 16.23
N ILE A 130 -10.11 -2.02 14.90
CA ILE A 130 -8.86 -2.10 14.13
C ILE A 130 -8.54 -0.78 13.43
N GLY A 131 -9.55 -0.03 12.99
CA GLY A 131 -9.34 1.18 12.19
C GLY A 131 -8.84 0.87 10.78
N SER A 132 -8.09 1.77 10.19
CA SER A 132 -7.67 1.72 8.78
C SER A 132 -6.51 0.76 8.47
N ASP A 133 -6.13 -0.12 9.40
CA ASP A 133 -5.14 -1.17 9.14
C ASP A 133 -5.78 -2.32 8.34
N LEU A 134 -5.78 -2.15 7.01
CA LEU A 134 -6.38 -3.10 6.08
C LEU A 134 -5.67 -4.46 6.10
N TRP A 135 -4.38 -4.50 6.43
CA TRP A 135 -3.64 -5.76 6.52
C TRP A 135 -4.12 -6.57 7.72
N ARG A 136 -4.22 -5.92 8.89
CA ARG A 136 -4.78 -6.56 10.09
C ARG A 136 -6.24 -6.94 9.90
N LEU A 137 -7.05 -6.07 9.30
CA LEU A 137 -8.45 -6.40 8.98
C LEU A 137 -8.56 -7.64 8.08
N HIS A 138 -7.75 -7.73 7.02
CA HIS A 138 -7.75 -8.90 6.14
C HIS A 138 -7.48 -10.19 6.91
N GLN A 139 -6.48 -10.20 7.80
CA GLN A 139 -6.14 -11.37 8.62
C GLN A 139 -7.26 -11.73 9.60
N GLU A 140 -7.84 -10.73 10.27
CA GLU A 140 -8.93 -10.91 11.23
C GLU A 140 -10.21 -11.40 10.55
N ILE A 141 -10.52 -10.86 9.37
CA ILE A 141 -11.65 -11.32 8.53
C ILE A 141 -11.42 -12.76 8.08
N ALA A 142 -10.24 -13.11 7.56
CA ALA A 142 -9.94 -14.49 7.17
C ALA A 142 -10.09 -15.46 8.34
N LYS A 143 -9.62 -15.09 9.53
CA LYS A 143 -9.79 -15.87 10.77
C LYS A 143 -11.28 -16.04 11.12
N LEU A 144 -12.06 -14.95 11.10
CA LEU A 144 -13.49 -14.99 11.41
C LEU A 144 -14.27 -15.82 10.39
N SER A 145 -14.00 -15.66 9.08
CA SER A 145 -14.61 -16.44 8.01
C SER A 145 -14.36 -17.94 8.18
N VAL A 146 -13.14 -18.33 8.57
CA VAL A 146 -12.82 -19.72 8.88
C VAL A 146 -13.48 -20.20 10.16
N TYR A 147 -13.73 -19.33 11.14
CA TYR A 147 -14.37 -19.71 12.40
C TYR A 147 -15.87 -20.01 12.24
N VAL A 148 -16.59 -19.23 11.40
CA VAL A 148 -18.04 -19.32 11.23
C VAL A 148 -18.52 -20.45 10.31
N VAL A 149 -17.68 -21.46 10.03
CA VAL A 149 -17.80 -22.62 9.09
C VAL A 149 -19.23 -23.08 8.74
N LYS A 150 -20.17 -23.00 9.69
CA LYS A 150 -21.52 -23.56 9.60
C LYS A 150 -22.64 -22.55 9.34
N ASP A 151 -22.50 -21.30 9.79
CA ASP A 151 -23.56 -20.29 9.75
C ASP A 151 -23.32 -19.25 8.65
N GLU A 152 -22.14 -19.25 8.03
CA GLU A 152 -21.65 -18.33 6.99
C GLU A 152 -21.72 -16.83 7.34
N ILE A 153 -22.30 -16.44 8.48
CA ILE A 153 -22.48 -15.05 8.90
C ILE A 153 -21.61 -14.76 10.13
N ILE A 154 -20.69 -13.80 9.98
CA ILE A 154 -19.93 -13.20 11.08
C ILE A 154 -20.85 -12.23 11.84
N LYS A 155 -21.10 -12.51 13.13
CA LYS A 155 -21.88 -11.64 14.01
C LYS A 155 -20.96 -10.89 14.96
N TRP A 156 -21.53 -9.90 15.65
CA TRP A 156 -20.80 -9.07 16.60
C TRP A 156 -20.17 -9.91 17.72
N GLN A 157 -20.82 -10.99 18.15
CA GLN A 157 -20.32 -11.85 19.21
C GLN A 157 -18.99 -12.52 18.82
N GLU A 158 -18.83 -12.96 17.56
CA GLU A 158 -17.58 -13.56 17.11
C GLU A 158 -16.47 -12.50 16.98
N VAL A 159 -16.82 -11.29 16.55
CA VAL A 159 -15.88 -10.15 16.52
C VAL A 159 -15.40 -9.81 17.93
N ASP A 160 -16.31 -9.66 18.89
CA ASP A 160 -15.99 -9.33 20.28
C ASP A 160 -15.17 -10.42 20.97
N LEU A 161 -15.40 -11.69 20.61
CA LEU A 161 -14.68 -12.83 21.17
C LEU A 161 -13.27 -12.99 20.60
N LEU A 162 -13.09 -12.82 19.30
CA LEU A 162 -11.88 -13.27 18.59
C LEU A 162 -10.95 -12.13 18.15
N VAL A 163 -11.48 -10.90 18.04
CA VAL A 163 -10.70 -9.75 17.57
C VAL A 163 -10.16 -9.01 18.80
N ASP A 164 -8.84 -9.06 18.97
CA ASP A 164 -8.22 -8.33 20.08
C ASP A 164 -8.37 -6.81 19.88
N GLN A 165 -9.03 -6.14 20.82
CA GLN A 165 -9.19 -4.69 20.82
C GLN A 165 -7.85 -3.98 21.09
N ARG A 166 -6.87 -4.69 21.66
CA ARG A 166 -5.55 -4.16 21.96
C ARG A 166 -4.59 -4.64 20.88
N GLY A 167 -4.09 -3.71 20.07
CA GLY A 167 -2.89 -4.01 19.28
C GLY A 167 -1.76 -4.49 20.20
N PHE A 168 -0.83 -5.28 19.66
CA PHE A 168 0.32 -5.85 20.38
C PHE A 168 1.14 -4.81 21.17
N ASP A 169 1.08 -3.54 20.78
CA ASP A 169 1.81 -2.44 21.42
C ASP A 169 1.44 -2.23 22.90
N ASN A 170 0.15 -2.35 23.25
CA ASN A 170 -0.30 -2.08 24.62
C ASN A 170 0.24 -3.10 25.63
N ASP A 171 0.46 -4.34 25.21
CA ASP A 171 0.97 -5.39 26.11
C ASP A 171 2.48 -5.25 26.31
N ILE A 172 3.25 -4.71 25.35
CA ILE A 172 4.68 -4.41 25.56
C ILE A 172 4.85 -3.32 26.62
N PHE A 173 4.07 -2.23 26.53
CA PHE A 173 4.16 -1.15 27.53
C PHE A 173 3.69 -1.59 28.91
N LYS A 174 2.59 -2.36 29.01
CA LYS A 174 2.16 -2.97 30.28
C LYS A 174 3.21 -3.93 30.84
N THR A 175 3.88 -4.69 30.00
CA THR A 175 4.93 -5.61 30.42
C THR A 175 6.16 -4.86 30.93
N ILE A 176 6.58 -3.78 30.25
CA ILE A 176 7.66 -2.91 30.72
C ILE A 176 7.29 -2.26 32.06
N GLU A 177 6.05 -1.80 32.22
CA GLU A 177 5.57 -1.25 33.49
C GLU A 177 5.54 -2.32 34.60
N ALA A 178 5.06 -3.53 34.32
CA ALA A 178 5.02 -4.62 35.28
C ALA A 178 6.42 -5.08 35.71
N LEU A 179 7.37 -5.15 34.78
CA LEU A 179 8.77 -5.41 35.06
C LEU A 179 9.41 -4.28 35.88
N GLY A 180 9.10 -3.03 35.55
CA GLY A 180 9.56 -1.85 36.29
C GLY A 180 8.99 -1.76 37.70
N ARG A 181 7.79 -2.28 37.93
CA ARG A 181 7.11 -2.33 39.25
C ARG A 181 7.45 -3.55 40.10
N GLN A 182 8.26 -4.50 39.59
CA GLN A 182 8.59 -5.78 40.25
C GLN A 182 7.37 -6.61 40.70
N ASP A 183 6.22 -6.45 40.05
CA ASP A 183 5.00 -7.19 40.41
C ASP A 183 5.01 -8.59 39.79
N LYS A 184 5.51 -9.58 40.55
CA LYS A 184 5.63 -10.99 40.14
C LYS A 184 4.30 -11.77 40.06
N LYS A 185 3.14 -11.11 40.17
CA LYS A 185 1.83 -11.78 40.29
C LYS A 185 0.98 -11.81 39.03
N THR A 186 1.47 -11.26 37.92
CA THR A 186 0.78 -11.34 36.63
C THR A 186 1.79 -11.75 35.55
N VAL A 187 2.23 -13.01 35.64
CA VAL A 187 2.81 -13.76 34.52
C VAL A 187 1.86 -14.91 34.26
#